data_AF-A0A090RV97-F1
#
_entry.id   AF-A0A090RV97-F1
#
_cell.length_a   1.000
_cell.length_b   1.000
_cell.length_c   1.000
_cell.angle_alpha   90.00
_cell.angle_beta   90.00
_cell.angle_gamma   90.00
#
_symmetry.space_group_name_H-M   'P 1'
#
loop_
_entity.id
_entity.type
_entity.pdbx_description
1 polymer ?
#
loop_
_entity_poly.entity_id
_entity_poly.type
_entity_poly.pdbx_seq_one_letter_code
_entity_poly.pdbx_strand_id
1 'polypeptide(L)'
;MENYNKLVEHFKTIANFGHLSAICGWDAAAMMPSGGNQARSEAMAQLSLHIHQLSTAPQLAEWFDKAESDNLDAKQQASLAEMKRQWRLTTVVPEALVKAKSLAGSKCEHAWRTQRGENDWTGFCKNFEEVVNLSQQEAQIRAEQSGLTPYDAMLDIYEPGVNSKQLDALFGDLISWLPNLTQEVIEKQKSESVYLPNERYATAEQNALGLDVMKLLNFDFDHGRLDISSHPFCGGVPQDVRITTRYDESDFVQSLMGIVHETGHARYEQGLPTELSGLPAGEARSMGIHESQSLFFEMQLGRSEGFISHLSPLAQKHFTSNDAEVFQPENLQKVYTRVQPGYIRVDADELTYPAHVILRYEIERDLMNGKISFNDIPELWDQKMQQYLGLSTKGNYKDGCMQDIHWTDGAFGYFPSYTLGAMYAAQFMAAMKQTVNVDDAVKSGDLTPIFTWLSENIWSKASLLSTDELVKQATGDALNAKFFEAHLRSRYL
;
A
#
# COMPACT_ATOMS: atom_id res chain seq x y z
N MET A 1 17.56 21.84 24.04
CA MET A 1 17.73 20.59 23.27
C MET A 1 17.87 19.36 24.16
N GLU A 2 18.06 19.49 25.49
CA GLU A 2 18.26 18.33 26.36
C GLU A 2 17.06 17.37 26.34
N ASN A 3 15.83 17.91 26.31
CA ASN A 3 14.61 17.09 26.34
C ASN A 3 14.32 16.48 24.96
N TYR A 4 14.50 17.25 23.89
CA TYR A 4 14.44 16.71 22.52
C TYR A 4 15.41 15.53 22.33
N ASN A 5 16.66 15.65 22.79
CA ASN A 5 17.63 14.57 22.66
C ASN A 5 17.24 13.32 23.46
N LYS A 6 16.61 13.46 24.64
CA LYS A 6 16.06 12.31 25.39
C LYS A 6 14.97 11.59 24.59
N LEU A 7 14.08 12.34 23.94
CA LEU A 7 13.06 11.75 23.06
C LEU A 7 13.72 11.03 21.88
N VAL A 8 14.68 11.65 21.20
CA VAL A 8 15.41 11.04 20.08
C VAL A 8 16.03 9.70 20.47
N GLU A 9 16.76 9.63 21.58
CA GLU A 9 17.38 8.38 22.04
C GLU A 9 16.34 7.31 22.45
N HIS A 10 15.21 7.74 23.01
CA HIS A 10 14.11 6.85 23.36
C HIS A 10 13.43 6.25 22.12
N PHE A 11 13.11 7.07 21.11
CA PHE A 11 12.52 6.60 19.86
C PHE A 11 13.47 5.69 19.06
N LYS A 12 14.78 5.98 19.06
CA LYS A 12 15.78 5.07 18.49
C LYS A 12 15.81 3.71 19.20
N THR A 13 15.65 3.70 20.52
CA THR A 13 15.54 2.44 21.28
C THR A 13 14.31 1.64 20.85
N ILE A 14 13.15 2.30 20.74
CA ILE A 14 11.93 1.67 20.22
C ILE A 14 12.14 1.14 18.80
N ALA A 15 12.76 1.92 17.90
CA ALA A 15 13.02 1.54 16.52
C ALA A 15 13.92 0.31 16.41
N ASN A 16 14.94 0.16 17.28
CA ASN A 16 15.79 -1.03 17.31
C ASN A 16 15.02 -2.30 17.66
N PHE A 17 14.07 -2.23 18.60
CA PHE A 17 13.16 -3.34 18.88
C PHE A 17 12.15 -3.56 17.76
N GLY A 18 11.68 -2.47 17.13
CA GLY A 18 10.85 -2.51 15.93
C GLY A 18 11.54 -3.25 14.77
N HIS A 19 12.84 -3.02 14.58
CA HIS A 19 13.64 -3.76 13.60
C HIS A 19 13.63 -5.27 13.88
N LEU A 20 13.88 -5.71 15.13
CA LEU A 20 13.80 -7.13 15.48
C LEU A 20 12.40 -7.71 15.20
N SER A 21 11.35 -6.94 15.47
CA SER A 21 9.97 -7.33 15.17
C SER A 21 9.78 -7.52 13.67
N ALA A 22 10.24 -6.57 12.85
CA ALA A 22 10.13 -6.61 11.39
C ALA A 22 10.84 -7.84 10.79
N ILE A 23 12.07 -8.14 11.22
CA ILE A 23 12.83 -9.30 10.73
C ILE A 23 12.18 -10.61 11.15
N CYS A 24 11.68 -10.71 12.39
CA CYS A 24 10.96 -11.89 12.85
C CYS A 24 9.63 -12.09 12.10
N GLY A 25 8.97 -11.00 11.69
CA GLY A 25 7.77 -11.01 10.85
C GLY A 25 8.08 -11.53 9.44
N TRP A 26 9.10 -10.98 8.78
CA TRP A 26 9.56 -11.48 7.48
C TRP A 26 9.96 -12.97 7.55
N ASP A 27 10.71 -13.38 8.58
CA ASP A 27 11.15 -14.76 8.72
C ASP A 27 9.95 -15.70 8.88
N ALA A 28 8.92 -15.28 9.64
CA ALA A 28 7.70 -16.06 9.81
C ALA A 28 6.97 -16.30 8.49
N ALA A 29 7.04 -15.34 7.57
CA ALA A 29 6.38 -15.40 6.26
C ALA A 29 7.18 -16.15 5.20
N ALA A 30 8.52 -16.15 5.27
CA ALA A 30 9.39 -16.63 4.21
C ALA A 30 10.23 -17.89 4.56
N MET A 31 10.73 -17.99 5.80
CA MET A 31 11.78 -18.96 6.16
C MET A 31 11.39 -19.92 7.28
N MET A 32 10.46 -19.53 8.15
CA MET A 32 10.13 -20.26 9.37
C MET A 32 9.51 -21.63 9.06
N PRO A 33 10.00 -22.74 9.67
CA PRO A 33 9.37 -24.04 9.53
C PRO A 33 7.99 -24.07 10.19
N SER A 34 7.07 -24.88 9.65
CA SER A 34 5.67 -24.95 10.10
C SER A 34 5.49 -25.28 11.60
N GLY A 35 6.42 -26.03 12.20
CA GLY A 35 6.41 -26.34 13.64
C GLY A 35 6.86 -25.19 14.56
N GLY A 36 7.38 -24.09 14.02
CA GLY A 36 7.94 -22.97 14.78
C GLY A 36 6.92 -21.95 15.29
N ASN A 37 5.66 -22.02 14.84
CA ASN A 37 4.66 -20.97 15.04
C ASN A 37 4.45 -20.60 16.51
N GLN A 38 4.30 -21.59 17.41
CA GLN A 38 4.06 -21.32 18.83
C GLN A 38 5.20 -20.51 19.47
N ALA A 39 6.44 -20.95 19.27
CA ALA A 39 7.62 -20.28 19.83
C ALA A 39 7.77 -18.86 19.25
N ARG A 40 7.51 -18.68 17.94
CA ARG A 40 7.53 -17.36 17.31
C ARG A 40 6.46 -16.44 17.88
N SER A 41 5.22 -16.91 18.01
CA SER A 41 4.11 -16.12 18.55
C SER A 41 4.37 -15.68 20.00
N GLU A 42 4.89 -16.56 20.86
CA GLU A 42 5.23 -16.24 22.25
C GLU A 42 6.32 -15.17 22.35
N ALA A 43 7.40 -15.30 21.57
CA ALA A 43 8.50 -14.33 21.54
C ALA A 43 8.05 -12.97 21.01
N MET A 44 7.28 -12.96 19.91
CA MET A 44 6.74 -11.73 19.33
C MET A 44 5.77 -11.02 20.29
N ALA A 45 4.95 -11.76 21.04
CA ALA A 45 4.06 -11.17 22.04
C ALA A 45 4.84 -10.44 23.16
N GLN A 46 5.96 -11.00 23.63
CA GLN A 46 6.81 -10.34 24.63
C GLN A 46 7.51 -9.10 24.07
N LEU A 47 8.01 -9.18 22.82
CA LEU A 47 8.63 -8.03 22.15
C LEU A 47 7.62 -6.90 21.95
N SER A 48 6.42 -7.20 21.46
CA SER A 48 5.34 -6.22 21.29
C SER A 48 4.93 -5.57 22.61
N LEU A 49 4.86 -6.36 23.71
CA LEU A 49 4.59 -5.81 25.05
C LEU A 49 5.70 -4.84 25.48
N HIS A 50 6.97 -5.20 25.25
CA HIS A 50 8.10 -4.34 25.62
C HIS A 50 8.10 -3.03 24.82
N ILE A 51 7.88 -3.10 23.51
CA ILE A 51 7.73 -1.92 22.65
C ILE A 51 6.58 -1.04 23.15
N HIS A 52 5.41 -1.63 23.45
CA HIS A 52 4.27 -0.87 23.96
C HIS A 52 4.56 -0.16 25.28
N GLN A 53 5.24 -0.82 26.22
CA GLN A 53 5.65 -0.21 27.50
C GLN A 53 6.59 0.98 27.28
N LEU A 54 7.52 0.89 26.32
CA LEU A 54 8.39 2.00 25.96
C LEU A 54 7.59 3.15 25.33
N SER A 55 6.69 2.85 24.40
CA SER A 55 5.87 3.85 23.70
C SER A 55 4.85 4.56 24.58
N THR A 56 4.50 3.98 25.74
CA THR A 56 3.53 4.54 26.70
C THR A 56 4.17 4.96 28.02
N ALA A 57 5.49 5.04 28.08
CA ALA A 57 6.21 5.34 29.32
C ALA A 57 5.78 6.71 29.92
N PRO A 58 5.52 6.78 31.23
CA PRO A 58 4.87 7.95 31.84
C PRO A 58 5.69 9.24 31.75
N GLN A 59 7.02 9.14 31.71
CA GLN A 59 7.91 10.29 31.57
C GLN A 59 7.83 10.97 30.19
N LEU A 60 7.27 10.32 29.17
CA LEU A 60 7.18 10.88 27.82
C LEU A 60 6.34 12.16 27.78
N ALA A 61 5.26 12.23 28.56
CA ALA A 61 4.42 13.43 28.64
C ALA A 61 5.24 14.66 29.07
N GLU A 62 6.01 14.51 30.16
CA GLU A 62 6.89 15.58 30.66
C GLU A 62 7.99 15.94 29.65
N TRP A 63 8.58 14.95 28.98
CA TRP A 63 9.63 15.19 27.99
C TRP A 63 9.09 15.95 26.78
N PHE A 64 7.91 15.59 26.26
CA PHE A 64 7.26 16.32 25.17
C PHE A 64 6.93 17.76 25.57
N ASP A 65 6.33 17.98 26.74
CA ASP A 65 5.98 19.32 27.21
C ASP A 65 7.21 20.22 27.37
N LYS A 66 8.31 19.67 27.90
CA LYS A 66 9.57 20.41 28.04
C LYS A 66 10.30 20.62 26.72
N ALA A 67 10.19 19.69 25.77
CA ALA A 67 10.82 19.80 24.46
C ALA A 67 10.21 20.93 23.61
N GLU A 68 8.97 21.34 23.86
CA GLU A 68 8.36 22.51 23.19
C GLU A 68 9.08 23.83 23.51
N SER A 69 9.76 23.91 24.64
CA SER A 69 10.54 25.09 25.04
C SER A 69 12.00 25.02 24.59
N ASP A 70 12.43 23.91 23.97
CA ASP A 70 13.79 23.81 23.45
C ASP A 70 13.95 24.70 22.19
N ASN A 71 15.11 25.34 22.03
CA ASN A 71 15.47 26.01 20.79
C ASN A 71 15.82 24.98 19.72
N LEU A 72 14.85 24.65 18.85
CA LEU A 72 14.94 23.64 17.80
C LEU A 72 14.91 24.28 16.42
N ASP A 73 15.70 23.75 15.48
CA ASP A 73 15.59 24.12 14.06
C ASP A 73 14.32 23.52 13.41
N ALA A 74 14.04 23.88 12.16
CA ALA A 74 12.82 23.43 11.47
C ALA A 74 12.73 21.90 11.32
N LYS A 75 13.86 21.22 11.10
CA LYS A 75 13.89 19.75 10.94
C LYS A 75 13.64 19.05 12.29
N GLN A 76 14.23 19.58 13.35
CA GLN A 76 14.02 19.11 14.72
C GLN A 76 12.58 19.35 15.19
N GLN A 77 11.97 20.47 14.80
CA GLN A 77 10.55 20.77 15.07
C GLN A 77 9.63 19.76 14.39
N ALA A 78 9.85 19.46 13.10
CA ALA A 78 9.11 18.43 12.39
C ALA A 78 9.29 17.04 13.03
N SER A 79 10.52 16.69 13.41
CA SER A 79 10.83 15.46 14.14
C SER A 79 10.11 15.38 15.49
N LEU A 80 10.07 16.46 16.27
CA LEU A 80 9.33 16.52 17.52
C LEU A 80 7.82 16.33 17.28
N ALA A 81 7.28 16.95 16.23
CA ALA A 81 5.87 16.84 15.86
C ALA A 81 5.48 15.39 15.52
N GLU A 82 6.28 14.69 14.71
CA GLU A 82 6.00 13.28 14.36
C GLU A 82 6.16 12.32 15.55
N MET A 83 7.19 12.51 16.39
CA MET A 83 7.31 11.74 17.64
C MET A 83 6.08 11.95 18.54
N LYS A 84 5.59 13.21 18.64
CA LYS A 84 4.40 13.53 19.43
C LYS A 84 3.14 12.93 18.81
N ARG A 85 3.02 12.91 17.49
CA ARG A 85 1.92 12.28 16.75
C ARG A 85 1.87 10.78 17.03
N GLN A 86 2.98 10.07 16.84
CA GLN A 86 3.06 8.62 17.08
C GLN A 86 2.76 8.27 18.54
N TRP A 87 3.29 9.06 19.49
CA TRP A 87 2.99 8.91 20.91
C TRP A 87 1.49 9.05 21.18
N ARG A 88 0.85 10.13 20.72
CA ARG A 88 -0.60 10.35 20.87
C ARG A 88 -1.42 9.22 20.30
N LEU A 89 -1.13 8.79 19.07
CA LEU A 89 -1.81 7.69 18.40
C LEU A 89 -1.73 6.37 19.18
N THR A 90 -0.61 6.14 19.87
CA THR A 90 -0.38 4.95 20.70
C THR A 90 -1.08 5.04 22.05
N THR A 91 -1.12 6.22 22.67
CA THR A 91 -1.66 6.39 24.03
C THR A 91 -3.15 6.69 24.12
N VAL A 92 -3.78 7.13 23.02
CA VAL A 92 -5.19 7.57 23.06
C VAL A 92 -6.16 6.41 23.32
N VAL A 93 -5.83 5.22 22.83
CA VAL A 93 -6.70 4.04 22.96
C VAL A 93 -6.41 3.32 24.28
N PRO A 94 -7.41 3.08 25.14
CA PRO A 94 -7.21 2.36 26.40
C PRO A 94 -6.67 0.94 26.18
N GLU A 95 -5.75 0.48 27.05
CA GLU A 95 -5.13 -0.84 26.98
C GLU A 95 -6.17 -1.99 26.90
N ALA A 96 -7.26 -1.87 27.67
CA ALA A 96 -8.34 -2.86 27.66
C ALA A 96 -9.01 -2.98 26.27
N LEU A 97 -9.19 -1.87 25.56
CA LEU A 97 -9.75 -1.84 24.22
C LEU A 97 -8.75 -2.38 23.19
N VAL A 98 -7.47 -2.00 23.28
CA VAL A 98 -6.39 -2.56 22.45
C VAL A 98 -6.36 -4.10 22.55
N LYS A 99 -6.44 -4.63 23.77
CA LYS A 99 -6.49 -6.08 24.02
C LYS A 99 -7.75 -6.72 23.45
N ALA A 100 -8.92 -6.12 23.66
CA ALA A 100 -10.18 -6.63 23.13
C ALA A 100 -10.17 -6.70 21.60
N LYS A 101 -9.72 -5.62 20.93
CA LYS A 101 -9.56 -5.57 19.48
C LYS A 101 -8.64 -6.67 18.95
N SER A 102 -7.47 -6.84 19.58
CA SER A 102 -6.49 -7.86 19.16
C SER A 102 -7.08 -9.27 19.22
N LEU A 103 -7.83 -9.59 20.28
CA LEU A 103 -8.48 -10.89 20.43
C LEU A 103 -9.64 -11.09 19.44
N ALA A 104 -10.49 -10.08 19.27
CA ALA A 104 -11.61 -10.13 18.34
C ALA A 104 -11.13 -10.27 16.90
N GLY A 105 -10.12 -9.48 16.52
CA GLY A 105 -9.51 -9.49 15.19
C GLY A 105 -8.89 -10.84 14.85
N SER A 106 -8.03 -11.38 15.72
CA SER A 106 -7.42 -12.70 15.51
C SER A 106 -8.46 -13.82 15.39
N LYS A 107 -9.51 -13.80 16.21
CA LYS A 107 -10.60 -14.77 16.13
C LYS A 107 -11.37 -14.66 14.80
N CYS A 108 -11.69 -13.43 14.39
CA CYS A 108 -12.44 -13.16 13.16
C CYS A 108 -11.63 -13.56 11.92
N GLU A 109 -10.37 -13.17 11.84
CA GLU A 109 -9.44 -13.51 10.76
C GLU A 109 -9.27 -15.03 10.61
N HIS A 110 -9.06 -15.73 11.73
CA HIS A 110 -8.89 -17.18 11.70
C HIS A 110 -10.15 -17.89 11.16
N ALA A 111 -11.34 -17.46 11.61
CA ALA A 111 -12.60 -18.01 11.13
C ALA A 111 -12.86 -17.66 9.65
N TRP A 112 -12.50 -16.43 9.23
CA TRP A 112 -12.67 -15.94 7.86
C TRP A 112 -11.96 -16.81 6.82
N ARG A 113 -10.77 -17.36 7.12
CA ARG A 113 -10.03 -18.22 6.19
C ARG A 113 -10.85 -19.41 5.67
N THR A 114 -11.65 -20.02 6.55
CA THR A 114 -12.55 -21.12 6.19
C THR A 114 -13.89 -20.60 5.68
N GLN A 115 -14.49 -19.63 6.39
CA GLN A 115 -15.83 -19.12 6.09
C GLN A 115 -15.92 -18.43 4.73
N ARG A 116 -14.85 -17.76 4.28
CA ARG A 116 -14.75 -17.23 2.92
C ARG A 116 -14.83 -18.36 1.90
N GLY A 117 -14.05 -19.42 2.07
CA GLY A 117 -14.07 -20.58 1.17
C GLY A 117 -15.43 -21.25 1.08
N GLU A 118 -16.19 -21.24 2.18
CA GLU A 118 -17.53 -21.80 2.30
C GLU A 118 -18.66 -20.84 1.89
N ASN A 119 -18.33 -19.60 1.51
CA ASN A 119 -19.31 -18.54 1.21
C ASN A 119 -20.27 -18.27 2.39
N ASP A 120 -19.78 -18.43 3.63
CA ASP A 120 -20.59 -18.37 4.86
C ASP A 120 -20.58 -16.97 5.50
N TRP A 121 -21.35 -16.06 4.90
CA TRP A 121 -21.55 -14.71 5.45
C TRP A 121 -22.21 -14.74 6.84
N THR A 122 -23.17 -15.63 7.06
CA THR A 122 -23.91 -15.69 8.33
C THR A 122 -23.01 -16.13 9.49
N GLY A 123 -22.12 -17.09 9.28
CA GLY A 123 -21.12 -17.48 10.26
C GLY A 123 -20.04 -16.42 10.44
N PHE A 124 -19.61 -15.76 9.36
CA PHE A 124 -18.65 -14.66 9.43
C PHE A 124 -19.17 -13.48 10.26
N CYS A 125 -20.42 -13.05 10.05
CA CYS A 125 -21.06 -11.96 10.79
C CYS A 125 -20.99 -12.12 12.31
N LYS A 126 -21.12 -13.35 12.82
CA LYS A 126 -21.05 -13.62 14.27
C LYS A 126 -19.70 -13.27 14.89
N ASN A 127 -18.63 -13.31 14.09
CA ASN A 127 -17.30 -12.91 14.52
C ASN A 127 -17.04 -11.43 14.20
N PHE A 128 -17.52 -10.97 13.04
CA PHE A 128 -17.31 -9.62 12.54
C PHE A 128 -18.05 -8.54 13.36
N GLU A 129 -19.21 -8.86 13.93
CA GLU A 129 -19.98 -7.95 14.78
C GLU A 129 -19.14 -7.31 15.89
N GLU A 130 -18.36 -8.11 16.61
CA GLU A 130 -17.51 -7.61 17.71
C GLU A 130 -16.35 -6.76 17.19
N VAL A 131 -15.77 -7.11 16.03
CA VAL A 131 -14.72 -6.30 15.38
C VAL A 131 -15.26 -4.92 15.03
N VAL A 132 -16.46 -4.84 14.45
CA VAL A 132 -17.11 -3.56 14.11
C VAL A 132 -17.41 -2.75 15.36
N ASN A 133 -18.01 -3.36 16.38
CA ASN A 133 -18.31 -2.71 17.66
C ASN A 133 -17.06 -2.09 18.31
N LEU A 134 -15.97 -2.85 18.41
CA LEU A 134 -14.73 -2.37 19.01
C LEU A 134 -14.02 -1.32 18.13
N SER A 135 -14.11 -1.44 16.80
CA SER A 135 -13.55 -0.45 15.87
C SER A 135 -14.30 0.88 15.93
N GLN A 136 -15.63 0.86 16.07
CA GLN A 136 -16.42 2.07 16.28
C GLN A 136 -16.11 2.74 17.62
N GLN A 137 -15.86 1.97 18.69
CA GLN A 137 -15.41 2.53 19.98
C GLN A 137 -14.06 3.23 19.85
N GLU A 138 -13.09 2.63 19.17
CA GLU A 138 -11.81 3.27 18.90
C GLU A 138 -11.97 4.53 18.05
N ALA A 139 -12.72 4.44 16.96
CA ALA A 139 -12.99 5.55 16.05
C ALA A 139 -13.58 6.75 16.83
N GLN A 140 -14.52 6.50 17.74
CA GLN A 140 -15.10 7.52 18.61
C GLN A 140 -14.07 8.14 19.55
N ILE A 141 -13.24 7.33 20.22
CA ILE A 141 -12.18 7.82 21.11
C ILE A 141 -11.18 8.72 20.36
N ARG A 142 -10.75 8.29 19.17
CA ARG A 142 -9.83 9.07 18.33
C ARG A 142 -10.49 10.34 17.80
N ALA A 143 -11.76 10.29 17.43
CA ALA A 143 -12.55 11.43 16.99
C ALA A 143 -12.68 12.49 18.10
N GLU A 144 -12.96 12.08 19.34
CA GLU A 144 -13.05 12.99 20.49
C GLU A 144 -11.72 13.71 20.76
N GLN A 145 -10.58 13.03 20.60
CA GLN A 145 -9.28 13.64 20.79
C GLN A 145 -8.89 14.60 19.65
N SER A 146 -9.23 14.25 18.40
CA SER A 146 -8.81 14.99 17.20
C SER A 146 -9.81 16.07 16.75
N GLY A 147 -11.06 15.99 17.19
CA GLY A 147 -12.16 16.84 16.70
C GLY A 147 -12.67 16.43 15.30
N LEU A 148 -12.30 15.25 14.80
CA LEU A 148 -12.70 14.71 13.50
C LEU A 148 -13.98 13.88 13.60
N THR A 149 -14.51 13.43 12.47
CA THR A 149 -15.53 12.36 12.46
C THR A 149 -14.89 11.01 12.83
N PRO A 150 -15.66 10.02 13.33
CA PRO A 150 -15.14 8.68 13.60
C PRO A 150 -14.36 8.08 12.43
N TYR A 151 -14.88 8.16 11.20
CA TYR A 151 -14.15 7.63 10.05
C TYR A 151 -12.87 8.42 9.73
N ASP A 152 -12.94 9.75 9.73
CA ASP A 152 -11.76 10.59 9.43
C ASP A 152 -10.64 10.37 10.45
N ALA A 153 -10.98 10.11 11.72
CA ALA A 153 -10.00 9.79 12.76
C ALA A 153 -9.30 8.43 12.54
N MET A 154 -9.98 7.47 11.90
CA MET A 154 -9.38 6.19 11.50
C MET A 154 -8.55 6.33 10.22
N LEU A 155 -9.01 7.13 9.26
CA LEU A 155 -8.28 7.46 8.03
C LEU A 155 -6.94 8.16 8.33
N ASP A 156 -6.92 9.09 9.29
CA ASP A 156 -5.72 9.86 9.68
C ASP A 156 -4.57 8.98 10.22
N ILE A 157 -4.87 7.74 10.63
CA ILE A 157 -3.86 6.74 11.02
C ILE A 157 -2.94 6.43 9.82
N TYR A 158 -3.54 6.28 8.63
CA TYR A 158 -2.88 5.82 7.41
C TYR A 158 -2.53 6.96 6.45
N GLU A 159 -3.39 7.98 6.39
CA GLU A 159 -3.25 9.12 5.49
C GLU A 159 -3.40 10.45 6.23
N PRO A 160 -2.35 10.89 6.96
CA PRO A 160 -2.44 12.05 7.84
C PRO A 160 -2.85 13.33 7.09
N GLY A 161 -3.88 14.00 7.62
CA GLY A 161 -4.41 15.25 7.05
C GLY A 161 -5.39 15.11 5.88
N VAL A 162 -5.68 13.89 5.43
CA VAL A 162 -6.76 13.62 4.46
C VAL A 162 -8.07 13.32 5.19
N ASN A 163 -9.19 13.82 4.66
CA ASN A 163 -10.53 13.57 5.21
C ASN A 163 -11.54 13.15 4.13
N SER A 164 -12.66 12.61 4.59
CA SER A 164 -13.79 12.15 3.77
C SER A 164 -14.35 13.24 2.85
N LYS A 165 -14.34 14.52 3.24
CA LYS A 165 -14.78 15.60 2.33
C LYS A 165 -13.88 15.71 1.10
N GLN A 166 -12.57 15.59 1.27
CA GLN A 166 -11.62 15.59 0.16
C GLN A 166 -11.76 14.32 -0.67
N LEU A 167 -11.87 13.15 -0.02
CA LEU A 167 -12.06 11.87 -0.71
C LEU A 167 -13.38 11.82 -1.50
N ASP A 168 -14.48 12.31 -0.95
CA ASP A 168 -15.78 12.40 -1.63
C ASP A 168 -15.68 13.22 -2.92
N ALA A 169 -14.90 14.31 -2.91
CA ALA A 169 -14.67 15.11 -4.11
C ALA A 169 -13.79 14.37 -5.15
N LEU A 170 -12.66 13.79 -4.71
CA LEU A 170 -11.72 13.10 -5.60
C LEU A 170 -12.33 11.82 -6.21
N PHE A 171 -12.98 11.00 -5.39
CA PHE A 171 -13.60 9.76 -5.82
C PHE A 171 -14.91 10.02 -6.56
N GLY A 172 -15.67 11.04 -6.17
CA GLY A 172 -16.85 11.50 -6.90
C GLY A 172 -16.52 11.91 -8.34
N ASP A 173 -15.39 12.60 -8.54
CA ASP A 173 -14.88 12.93 -9.87
C ASP A 173 -14.53 11.66 -10.67
N LEU A 174 -13.73 10.74 -10.08
CA LEU A 174 -13.36 9.46 -10.73
C LEU A 174 -14.59 8.66 -11.21
N ILE A 175 -15.56 8.41 -10.33
CA ILE A 175 -16.73 7.58 -10.68
C ILE A 175 -17.63 8.24 -11.73
N SER A 176 -17.49 9.54 -11.97
CA SER A 176 -18.28 10.25 -12.99
C SER A 176 -17.89 9.90 -14.42
N TRP A 177 -16.64 9.49 -14.64
CA TRP A 177 -16.11 9.19 -15.99
C TRP A 177 -15.48 7.79 -16.12
N LEU A 178 -14.98 7.19 -15.03
CA LEU A 178 -14.25 5.92 -15.06
C LEU A 178 -15.07 4.77 -15.66
N PRO A 179 -16.35 4.54 -15.31
CA PRO A 179 -17.13 3.45 -15.90
C PRO A 179 -17.29 3.58 -17.43
N ASN A 180 -17.44 4.81 -17.93
CA ASN A 180 -17.55 5.04 -19.37
C ASN A 180 -16.21 4.82 -20.08
N LEU A 181 -15.10 5.32 -19.50
CA LEU A 181 -13.76 5.06 -20.03
C LEU A 181 -13.46 3.55 -20.10
N THR A 182 -13.82 2.79 -19.06
CA THR A 182 -13.69 1.32 -19.05
C THR A 182 -14.44 0.67 -20.22
N GLN A 183 -15.66 1.11 -20.52
CA GLN A 183 -16.43 0.58 -21.65
C GLN A 183 -15.79 0.93 -23.01
N GLU A 184 -15.31 2.16 -23.19
CA GLU A 184 -14.62 2.59 -24.42
C GLU A 184 -13.37 1.74 -24.69
N VAL A 185 -12.58 1.47 -23.64
CA VAL A 185 -11.35 0.66 -23.73
C VAL A 185 -11.67 -0.80 -24.04
N ILE A 186 -12.68 -1.39 -23.37
CA ILE A 186 -13.12 -2.75 -23.67
C ILE A 186 -13.58 -2.87 -25.12
N GLU A 187 -14.30 -1.88 -25.67
CA GLU A 187 -14.73 -1.88 -27.06
C GLU A 187 -13.53 -1.84 -28.03
N LYS A 188 -12.56 -0.94 -27.79
CA LYS A 188 -11.32 -0.86 -28.58
C LYS A 188 -10.57 -2.20 -28.59
N GLN A 189 -10.42 -2.81 -27.41
CA GLN A 189 -9.69 -4.07 -27.21
C GLN A 189 -10.31 -5.28 -27.93
N LYS A 190 -11.59 -5.23 -28.35
CA LYS A 190 -12.24 -6.34 -29.10
C LYS A 190 -11.58 -6.62 -30.45
N SER A 191 -10.94 -5.61 -31.03
CA SER A 191 -10.23 -5.74 -32.31
C SER A 191 -8.81 -6.29 -32.17
N GLU A 192 -8.31 -6.43 -30.94
CA GLU A 192 -6.93 -6.82 -30.67
C GLU A 192 -6.78 -8.33 -30.52
N SER A 193 -5.72 -8.87 -31.12
CA SER A 193 -5.22 -10.21 -30.79
C SER A 193 -4.07 -10.10 -29.78
N VAL A 194 -4.11 -10.97 -28.77
CA VAL A 194 -3.12 -11.06 -27.68
C VAL A 194 -2.72 -12.52 -27.48
N TYR A 195 -1.43 -12.75 -27.32
CA TYR A 195 -0.83 -14.04 -26.97
C TYR A 195 -0.60 -14.06 -25.47
N LEU A 196 -1.50 -14.73 -24.75
CA LEU A 196 -1.38 -14.87 -23.29
C LEU A 196 -0.32 -15.93 -22.95
N PRO A 197 0.42 -15.77 -21.84
CA PRO A 197 1.25 -16.83 -21.30
C PRO A 197 0.37 -18.05 -20.97
N ASN A 198 0.64 -19.19 -21.62
CA ASN A 198 -0.13 -20.42 -21.44
C ASN A 198 0.75 -21.68 -21.34
N GLU A 199 2.05 -21.48 -21.23
CA GLU A 199 3.06 -22.51 -21.06
C GLU A 199 3.57 -22.55 -19.62
N ARG A 200 4.51 -23.44 -19.33
CA ARG A 200 5.14 -23.51 -18.01
C ARG A 200 6.30 -22.51 -17.93
N TYR A 201 6.31 -21.71 -16.88
CA TYR A 201 7.37 -20.76 -16.52
C TYR A 201 7.96 -21.17 -15.18
N ALA A 202 9.13 -21.82 -15.18
CA ALA A 202 9.68 -22.39 -13.94
C ALA A 202 9.98 -21.29 -12.90
N THR A 203 9.68 -21.56 -11.62
CA THR A 203 9.92 -20.58 -10.54
C THR A 203 11.34 -20.04 -10.51
N ALA A 204 12.35 -20.89 -10.78
CA ALA A 204 13.75 -20.46 -10.80
C ALA A 204 14.05 -19.44 -11.92
N GLU A 205 13.41 -19.59 -13.08
CA GLU A 205 13.55 -18.69 -14.23
C GLU A 205 12.80 -17.36 -13.98
N GLN A 206 11.59 -17.44 -13.40
CA GLN A 206 10.86 -16.24 -12.97
C GLN A 206 11.64 -15.44 -11.92
N ASN A 207 12.26 -16.12 -10.95
CA ASN A 207 13.13 -15.47 -9.96
C ASN A 207 14.35 -14.83 -10.60
N ALA A 208 15.01 -15.51 -11.54
CA ALA A 208 16.17 -14.95 -12.25
C ALA A 208 15.80 -13.71 -13.09
N LEU A 209 14.64 -13.73 -13.76
CA LEU A 209 14.08 -12.57 -14.46
C LEU A 209 13.80 -11.42 -13.48
N GLY A 210 13.11 -11.71 -12.37
CA GLY A 210 12.80 -10.72 -11.33
C GLY A 210 14.05 -10.02 -10.81
N LEU A 211 15.12 -10.77 -10.51
CA LEU A 211 16.39 -10.21 -10.06
C LEU A 211 17.08 -9.34 -11.12
N ASP A 212 17.00 -9.70 -12.40
CA ASP A 212 17.53 -8.86 -13.48
C ASP A 212 16.73 -7.55 -13.63
N VAL A 213 15.40 -7.60 -13.46
CA VAL A 213 14.53 -6.41 -13.50
C VAL A 213 14.74 -5.51 -12.28
N MET A 214 14.92 -6.08 -11.08
CA MET A 214 15.27 -5.31 -9.89
C MET A 214 16.59 -4.54 -10.05
N LYS A 215 17.58 -5.14 -10.73
CA LYS A 215 18.85 -4.44 -11.05
C LYS A 215 18.63 -3.29 -12.02
N LEU A 216 17.80 -3.47 -13.07
CA LEU A 216 17.42 -2.39 -13.98
C LEU A 216 16.74 -1.23 -13.22
N LEU A 217 15.92 -1.58 -12.23
CA LEU A 217 15.27 -0.64 -11.33
C LEU A 217 16.19 -0.12 -10.20
N ASN A 218 17.50 -0.32 -10.29
CA ASN A 218 18.53 0.12 -9.32
C ASN A 218 18.22 -0.25 -7.86
N PHE A 219 17.62 -1.42 -7.62
CA PHE A 219 17.48 -1.96 -6.26
C PHE A 219 18.85 -2.28 -5.66
N ASP A 220 19.10 -1.84 -4.43
CA ASP A 220 20.35 -2.13 -3.73
C ASP A 220 20.28 -3.49 -3.00
N PHE A 221 20.96 -4.49 -3.57
CA PHE A 221 21.05 -5.84 -3.02
C PHE A 221 22.04 -5.98 -1.85
N ASP A 222 22.89 -4.98 -1.58
CA ASP A 222 23.72 -4.98 -0.37
C ASP A 222 22.89 -4.60 0.86
N HIS A 223 21.76 -3.91 0.66
CA HIS A 223 20.81 -3.47 1.70
C HIS A 223 19.40 -4.04 1.47
N GLY A 224 19.28 -5.16 0.78
CA GLY A 224 17.99 -5.81 0.60
C GLY A 224 18.02 -7.14 -0.13
N ARG A 225 16.86 -7.79 -0.21
CA ARG A 225 16.70 -9.11 -0.84
C ARG A 225 15.27 -9.38 -1.31
N LEU A 226 15.14 -10.34 -2.22
CA LEU A 226 13.89 -10.92 -2.70
C LEU A 226 13.77 -12.36 -2.22
N ASP A 227 12.63 -12.70 -1.59
CA ASP A 227 12.30 -14.07 -1.16
C ASP A 227 10.87 -14.46 -1.57
N ILE A 228 10.41 -15.65 -1.17
CA ILE A 228 9.07 -16.17 -1.51
C ILE A 228 8.17 -16.18 -0.27
N SER A 229 6.92 -15.73 -0.42
CA SER A 229 5.88 -15.87 0.60
C SER A 229 4.51 -16.14 -0.03
N SER A 230 3.50 -16.45 0.79
CA SER A 230 2.12 -16.67 0.31
C SER A 230 1.43 -15.40 -0.21
N HIS A 231 1.81 -14.25 0.35
CA HIS A 231 1.35 -12.92 -0.03
C HIS A 231 2.57 -12.02 -0.18
N PRO A 232 2.81 -11.42 -1.36
CA PRO A 232 3.88 -10.44 -1.56
C PRO A 232 3.77 -9.27 -0.57
N PHE A 233 4.91 -8.77 -0.10
CA PHE A 233 5.01 -7.55 0.69
C PHE A 233 6.44 -6.99 0.66
N CYS A 234 6.57 -5.72 1.04
CA CYS A 234 7.82 -5.05 1.34
C CYS A 234 7.90 -4.81 2.86
N GLY A 235 8.99 -5.24 3.49
CA GLY A 235 9.19 -5.09 4.93
C GLY A 235 10.66 -4.92 5.32
N GLY A 236 10.95 -5.11 6.61
CA GLY A 236 12.26 -4.86 7.18
C GLY A 236 12.40 -3.41 7.66
N VAL A 237 13.57 -2.82 7.45
CA VAL A 237 13.89 -1.42 7.79
C VAL A 237 14.67 -0.78 6.63
N PRO A 238 14.76 0.56 6.53
CA PRO A 238 15.45 1.23 5.41
C PRO A 238 16.86 0.72 5.07
N GLN A 239 17.59 0.19 6.06
CA GLN A 239 18.95 -0.36 5.89
C GLN A 239 19.00 -1.88 5.57
N ASP A 240 17.88 -2.59 5.69
CA ASP A 240 17.72 -4.03 5.40
C ASP A 240 16.28 -4.26 4.91
N VAL A 241 16.03 -3.87 3.65
CA VAL A 241 14.70 -3.93 3.04
C VAL A 241 14.50 -5.30 2.40
N ARG A 242 13.45 -6.01 2.82
CA ARG A 242 13.16 -7.36 2.35
C ARG A 242 11.81 -7.39 1.68
N ILE A 243 11.83 -7.73 0.40
CA ILE A 243 10.61 -7.90 -0.38
C ILE A 243 10.36 -9.38 -0.62
N THR A 244 9.10 -9.74 -0.80
CA THR A 244 8.73 -11.09 -1.18
C THR A 244 7.82 -11.08 -2.40
N THR A 245 7.78 -12.22 -3.09
CA THR A 245 6.84 -12.44 -4.19
C THR A 245 6.24 -13.84 -4.11
N ARG A 246 5.27 -14.11 -4.98
CA ARG A 246 4.68 -15.43 -5.19
C ARG A 246 4.73 -15.75 -6.67
N TYR A 247 5.19 -16.96 -7.00
CA TYR A 247 5.25 -17.44 -8.37
C TYR A 247 4.10 -18.40 -8.69
N ASP A 248 3.57 -18.30 -9.90
CA ASP A 248 2.68 -19.28 -10.50
C ASP A 248 3.40 -19.90 -11.70
N GLU A 249 3.60 -21.22 -11.75
CA GLU A 249 4.31 -21.81 -12.89
C GLU A 249 3.51 -21.75 -14.20
N SER A 250 2.22 -21.37 -14.17
CA SER A 250 1.39 -21.16 -15.35
C SER A 250 1.35 -19.71 -15.85
N ASP A 251 1.88 -18.75 -15.08
CA ASP A 251 1.94 -17.34 -15.45
C ASP A 251 3.14 -16.63 -14.80
N PHE A 252 3.92 -15.90 -15.61
CA PHE A 252 5.01 -15.07 -15.11
C PHE A 252 4.66 -13.57 -15.00
N VAL A 253 3.56 -13.13 -15.61
CA VAL A 253 3.19 -11.72 -15.76
C VAL A 253 2.85 -11.12 -14.41
N GLN A 254 2.03 -11.81 -13.62
CA GLN A 254 1.64 -11.37 -12.29
C GLN A 254 2.82 -11.25 -11.33
N SER A 255 3.66 -12.29 -11.25
CA SER A 255 4.80 -12.32 -10.33
C SER A 255 5.82 -11.24 -10.67
N LEU A 256 6.04 -10.96 -11.96
CA LEU A 256 6.96 -9.92 -12.41
C LEU A 256 6.49 -8.53 -12.02
N MET A 257 5.23 -8.18 -12.27
CA MET A 257 4.70 -6.86 -11.87
C MET A 257 4.58 -6.75 -10.35
N GLY A 258 4.30 -7.85 -9.65
CA GLY A 258 4.42 -7.89 -8.19
C GLY A 258 5.84 -7.54 -7.71
N ILE A 259 6.89 -8.08 -8.34
CA ILE A 259 8.28 -7.72 -8.01
C ILE A 259 8.56 -6.23 -8.31
N VAL A 260 8.08 -5.71 -9.44
CA VAL A 260 8.25 -4.28 -9.78
C VAL A 260 7.53 -3.39 -8.76
N HIS A 261 6.32 -3.77 -8.34
CA HIS A 261 5.52 -3.09 -7.32
C HIS A 261 6.27 -3.02 -5.98
N GLU A 262 6.67 -4.18 -5.45
CA GLU A 262 7.40 -4.25 -4.18
C GLU A 262 8.78 -3.58 -4.26
N THR A 263 9.41 -3.59 -5.44
CA THR A 263 10.64 -2.82 -5.68
C THR A 263 10.40 -1.32 -5.53
N GLY A 264 9.26 -0.79 -5.99
CA GLY A 264 8.92 0.62 -5.80
C GLY A 264 8.77 1.00 -4.34
N HIS A 265 8.08 0.18 -3.54
CA HIS A 265 8.05 0.33 -2.08
C HIS A 265 9.46 0.33 -1.50
N ALA A 266 10.28 -0.66 -1.87
CA ALA A 266 11.62 -0.80 -1.34
C ALA A 266 12.55 0.35 -1.73
N ARG A 267 12.44 0.88 -2.96
CA ARG A 267 13.25 2.01 -3.40
C ARG A 267 12.91 3.29 -2.63
N TYR A 268 11.66 3.46 -2.21
CA TYR A 268 11.30 4.53 -1.28
C TYR A 268 12.01 4.33 0.06
N GLU A 269 11.88 3.16 0.67
CA GLU A 269 12.53 2.83 1.95
C GLU A 269 14.05 3.02 1.90
N GLN A 270 14.72 2.50 0.88
CA GLN A 270 16.16 2.66 0.65
C GLN A 270 16.55 4.13 0.38
N GLY A 271 15.61 4.96 -0.07
CA GLY A 271 15.80 6.38 -0.36
C GLY A 271 15.55 7.31 0.83
N LEU A 272 15.13 6.80 1.99
CA LEU A 272 14.84 7.59 3.17
C LEU A 272 16.13 8.20 3.80
N PRO A 273 16.05 9.39 4.42
CA PRO A 273 17.20 10.10 4.96
C PRO A 273 17.84 9.37 6.15
N THR A 274 19.06 8.88 5.97
CA THR A 274 19.79 8.08 6.99
C THR A 274 20.01 8.84 8.29
N GLU A 275 20.17 10.16 8.28
CA GLU A 275 20.36 10.97 9.47
C GLU A 275 19.12 11.05 10.38
N LEU A 276 17.94 10.65 9.87
CA LEU A 276 16.69 10.54 10.63
C LEU A 276 16.35 9.08 10.99
N SER A 277 17.25 8.13 10.75
CA SER A 277 16.98 6.72 10.99
C SER A 277 16.60 6.43 12.44
N GLY A 278 15.55 5.64 12.60
CA GLY A 278 14.96 5.30 13.90
C GLY A 278 14.12 6.42 14.52
N LEU A 279 13.83 7.50 13.79
CA LEU A 279 12.88 8.53 14.19
C LEU A 279 11.66 8.54 13.28
N PRO A 280 10.47 8.87 13.79
CA PRO A 280 9.23 8.93 12.99
C PRO A 280 9.30 9.93 11.83
N ALA A 281 10.06 11.02 11.98
CA ALA A 281 10.30 11.96 10.89
C ALA A 281 11.09 11.37 9.71
N GLY A 282 11.83 10.28 9.93
CA GLY A 282 12.58 9.55 8.91
C GLY A 282 11.78 8.43 8.24
N GLU A 283 10.54 8.19 8.65
CA GLU A 283 9.66 7.18 8.06
C GLU A 283 8.90 7.73 6.84
N ALA A 284 8.38 6.83 6.00
CA ALA A 284 7.51 7.18 4.88
C ALA A 284 6.29 8.00 5.34
N ARG A 285 5.96 9.06 4.59
CA ARG A 285 4.92 10.06 4.96
C ARG A 285 3.55 9.46 5.29
N SER A 286 3.03 8.60 4.42
CA SER A 286 1.70 8.02 4.51
C SER A 286 1.61 6.75 3.67
N MET A 287 0.57 5.94 3.87
CA MET A 287 0.33 4.76 3.05
C MET A 287 0.09 5.14 1.58
N GLY A 288 -0.64 6.23 1.30
CA GLY A 288 -0.86 6.70 -0.07
C GLY A 288 0.41 7.20 -0.75
N ILE A 289 1.30 7.90 -0.03
CA ILE A 289 2.60 8.26 -0.59
C ILE A 289 3.47 7.01 -0.78
N HIS A 290 3.42 6.03 0.11
CA HIS A 290 4.16 4.78 -0.04
C HIS A 290 3.69 3.99 -1.27
N GLU A 291 2.37 3.80 -1.40
CA GLU A 291 1.74 3.17 -2.55
C GLU A 291 1.98 3.93 -3.85
N SER A 292 2.10 5.26 -3.80
CA SER A 292 2.44 6.01 -4.99
C SER A 292 3.81 5.64 -5.54
N GLN A 293 4.74 5.16 -4.71
CA GLN A 293 6.05 4.71 -5.17
C GLN A 293 5.96 3.31 -5.80
N SER A 294 5.22 2.38 -5.20
CA SER A 294 4.98 1.07 -5.82
C SER A 294 4.26 1.21 -7.16
N LEU A 295 3.19 2.01 -7.23
CA LEU A 295 2.45 2.26 -8.46
C LEU A 295 3.18 3.17 -9.45
N PHE A 296 4.11 4.02 -9.01
CA PHE A 296 5.01 4.71 -9.95
C PHE A 296 5.90 3.68 -10.67
N PHE A 297 6.45 2.72 -9.93
CA PHE A 297 7.30 1.69 -10.52
C PHE A 297 6.49 0.70 -11.35
N GLU A 298 5.39 0.17 -10.83
CA GLU A 298 4.57 -0.81 -11.53
C GLU A 298 3.80 -0.18 -12.69
N MET A 299 2.99 0.84 -12.40
CA MET A 299 2.05 1.40 -13.36
C MET A 299 2.73 2.45 -14.24
N GLN A 300 3.41 3.44 -13.68
CA GLN A 300 3.94 4.55 -14.50
C GLN A 300 5.16 4.14 -15.34
N LEU A 301 6.07 3.34 -14.77
CA LEU A 301 7.25 2.81 -15.46
C LEU A 301 7.02 1.42 -16.04
N GLY A 302 6.66 0.43 -15.22
CA GLY A 302 6.66 -1.00 -15.52
C GLY A 302 5.76 -1.37 -16.71
N ARG A 303 4.65 -0.66 -16.88
CA ARG A 303 3.68 -0.84 -17.97
C ARG A 303 3.83 0.18 -19.11
N SER A 304 4.91 0.96 -19.13
CA SER A 304 5.22 1.89 -20.23
C SER A 304 5.89 1.17 -21.40
N GLU A 305 5.61 1.60 -22.63
CA GLU A 305 6.18 1.01 -23.85
C GLU A 305 7.71 0.93 -23.81
N GLY A 306 8.35 1.99 -23.31
CA GLY A 306 9.81 2.05 -23.18
C GLY A 306 10.36 1.00 -22.22
N PHE A 307 9.69 0.75 -21.09
CA PHE A 307 10.14 -0.25 -20.12
C PHE A 307 9.82 -1.67 -20.59
N ILE A 308 8.65 -1.88 -21.19
CA ILE A 308 8.29 -3.16 -21.83
C ILE A 308 9.30 -3.57 -22.90
N SER A 309 9.85 -2.61 -23.64
CA SER A 309 10.92 -2.85 -24.61
C SER A 309 12.19 -3.44 -24.00
N HIS A 310 12.47 -3.17 -22.71
CA HIS A 310 13.56 -3.83 -21.96
C HIS A 310 13.12 -5.16 -21.35
N LEU A 311 11.88 -5.28 -20.90
CA LEU A 311 11.35 -6.54 -20.34
C LEU A 311 11.30 -7.66 -21.37
N SER A 312 10.95 -7.34 -22.62
CA SER A 312 10.85 -8.30 -23.72
C SER A 312 12.13 -9.15 -23.91
N PRO A 313 13.32 -8.57 -24.16
CA PRO A 313 14.54 -9.36 -24.30
C PRO A 313 14.99 -10.05 -23.00
N LEU A 314 14.67 -9.49 -21.83
CA LEU A 314 14.96 -10.14 -20.55
C LEU A 314 14.10 -11.39 -20.34
N ALA A 315 12.80 -11.34 -20.67
CA ALA A 315 11.92 -12.49 -20.60
C ALA A 315 12.36 -13.59 -21.58
N GLN A 316 12.67 -13.23 -22.84
CA GLN A 316 13.18 -14.18 -23.85
C GLN A 316 14.48 -14.86 -23.43
N LYS A 317 15.37 -14.13 -22.75
CA LYS A 317 16.64 -14.66 -22.23
C LYS A 317 16.43 -15.77 -21.19
N HIS A 318 15.41 -15.66 -20.34
CA HIS A 318 15.15 -16.62 -19.26
C HIS A 318 14.21 -17.74 -19.69
N PHE A 319 13.26 -17.47 -20.59
CA PHE A 319 12.23 -18.41 -21.04
C PHE A 319 12.51 -18.93 -22.46
N THR A 320 13.72 -19.46 -22.69
CA THR A 320 14.19 -19.82 -24.04
C THR A 320 13.43 -20.98 -24.71
N SER A 321 12.72 -21.80 -23.93
CA SER A 321 11.90 -22.91 -24.43
C SER A 321 10.47 -22.50 -24.78
N ASN A 322 10.08 -21.28 -24.44
CA ASN A 322 8.72 -20.79 -24.57
C ASN A 322 8.50 -20.07 -25.90
N ASP A 323 7.24 -19.94 -26.33
CA ASP A 323 6.91 -19.25 -27.58
C ASP A 323 7.34 -17.76 -27.54
N ALA A 324 8.19 -17.38 -28.49
CA ALA A 324 8.73 -16.02 -28.61
C ALA A 324 7.66 -14.96 -28.89
N GLU A 325 6.50 -15.34 -29.43
CA GLU A 325 5.37 -14.41 -29.69
C GLU A 325 4.84 -13.79 -28.39
N VAL A 326 4.83 -14.56 -27.29
CA VAL A 326 4.37 -14.07 -25.98
C VAL A 326 5.22 -12.89 -25.51
N PHE A 327 6.52 -12.92 -25.81
CA PHE A 327 7.48 -11.93 -25.33
C PHE A 327 7.70 -10.76 -26.28
N GLN A 328 7.03 -10.68 -27.43
CA GLN A 328 7.19 -9.52 -28.31
C GLN A 328 6.75 -8.23 -27.59
N PRO A 329 7.48 -7.11 -27.72
CA PRO A 329 7.16 -5.87 -26.99
C PRO A 329 5.70 -5.44 -27.16
N GLU A 330 5.17 -5.49 -28.38
CA GLU A 330 3.79 -5.11 -28.68
C GLU A 330 2.77 -6.07 -28.06
N ASN A 331 3.12 -7.35 -27.94
CA ASN A 331 2.27 -8.33 -27.27
C ASN A 331 2.29 -8.13 -25.75
N LEU A 332 3.47 -8.00 -25.15
CA LEU A 332 3.61 -7.74 -23.71
C LEU A 332 2.89 -6.44 -23.32
N GLN A 333 2.96 -5.40 -24.14
CA GLN A 333 2.21 -4.17 -23.89
C GLN A 333 0.72 -4.47 -23.75
N LYS A 334 0.12 -5.22 -24.70
CA LYS A 334 -1.30 -5.61 -24.63
C LYS A 334 -1.62 -6.50 -23.44
N VAL A 335 -0.73 -7.41 -23.06
CA VAL A 335 -0.89 -8.27 -21.88
C VAL A 335 -0.95 -7.41 -20.61
N TYR A 336 -0.02 -6.47 -20.45
CA TYR A 336 0.06 -5.61 -19.26
C TYR A 336 -0.96 -4.47 -19.24
N THR A 337 -1.56 -4.10 -20.38
CA THR A 337 -2.63 -3.08 -20.44
C THR A 337 -4.00 -3.66 -20.77
N ARG A 338 -4.21 -4.95 -20.52
CA ARG A 338 -5.53 -5.56 -20.73
C ARG A 338 -6.49 -5.11 -19.63
N VAL A 339 -7.61 -4.51 -20.03
CA VAL A 339 -8.71 -4.15 -19.12
C VAL A 339 -9.81 -5.22 -19.15
N GLN A 340 -10.21 -5.68 -17.97
CA GLN A 340 -11.33 -6.60 -17.80
C GLN A 340 -11.96 -6.45 -16.40
N PRO A 341 -13.22 -5.98 -16.30
CA PRO A 341 -13.94 -5.96 -15.03
C PRO A 341 -13.99 -7.36 -14.41
N GLY A 342 -13.54 -7.44 -13.16
CA GLY A 342 -13.50 -8.66 -12.36
C GLY A 342 -14.09 -8.46 -10.97
N TYR A 343 -14.24 -9.54 -10.23
CA TYR A 343 -14.76 -9.51 -8.86
C TYR A 343 -13.69 -9.18 -7.81
N ILE A 344 -12.45 -9.59 -8.07
CA ILE A 344 -11.36 -9.61 -7.11
C ILE A 344 -10.49 -8.37 -7.27
N ARG A 345 -10.42 -7.54 -6.23
CA ARG A 345 -9.64 -6.29 -6.22
C ARG A 345 -8.16 -6.52 -6.50
N VAL A 346 -7.54 -7.51 -5.85
CA VAL A 346 -6.09 -7.76 -5.99
C VAL A 346 -5.69 -8.25 -7.38
N ASP A 347 -6.66 -8.69 -8.19
CA ASP A 347 -6.45 -9.13 -9.58
C ASP A 347 -6.93 -8.07 -10.59
N ALA A 348 -7.46 -6.93 -10.13
CA ALA A 348 -8.04 -5.91 -10.99
C ALA A 348 -6.96 -5.13 -11.75
N ASP A 349 -7.26 -4.79 -13.01
CA ASP A 349 -6.40 -3.97 -13.84
C ASP A 349 -6.38 -2.50 -13.38
N GLU A 350 -5.41 -1.71 -13.86
CA GLU A 350 -5.22 -0.30 -13.47
C GLU A 350 -6.49 0.57 -13.62
N LEU A 351 -7.34 0.26 -14.60
CA LEU A 351 -8.53 1.05 -14.92
C LEU A 351 -9.72 0.64 -14.05
N THR A 352 -9.86 -0.63 -13.70
CA THR A 352 -10.98 -1.13 -12.87
C THR A 352 -10.67 -1.11 -11.37
N TYR A 353 -9.40 -1.18 -10.98
CA TYR A 353 -8.94 -1.20 -9.59
C TYR A 353 -9.49 -0.06 -8.72
N PRO A 354 -9.53 1.22 -9.17
CA PRO A 354 -10.05 2.32 -8.35
C PRO A 354 -11.51 2.13 -7.93
N ALA A 355 -12.35 1.51 -8.77
CA ALA A 355 -13.75 1.25 -8.44
C ALA A 355 -13.90 0.30 -7.23
N HIS A 356 -13.02 -0.71 -7.13
CA HIS A 356 -12.97 -1.61 -5.99
C HIS A 356 -12.58 -0.89 -4.69
N VAL A 357 -11.69 0.09 -4.76
CA VAL A 357 -11.31 0.87 -3.58
C VAL A 357 -12.43 1.82 -3.15
N ILE A 358 -13.05 2.51 -4.11
CA ILE A 358 -14.08 3.51 -3.83
C ILE A 358 -15.30 2.87 -3.16
N LEU A 359 -15.75 1.70 -3.61
CA LEU A 359 -16.88 1.03 -2.96
C LEU A 359 -16.59 0.65 -1.51
N ARG A 360 -15.33 0.29 -1.19
CA ARG A 360 -14.91 -0.05 0.17
C ARG A 360 -14.90 1.21 1.02
N TYR A 361 -14.26 2.28 0.54
CA TYR A 361 -14.27 3.59 1.19
C TYR A 361 -15.69 4.03 1.59
N GLU A 362 -16.64 4.00 0.65
CA GLU A 362 -18.01 4.45 0.93
C GLU A 362 -18.70 3.60 2.00
N ILE A 363 -18.51 2.28 1.95
CA ILE A 363 -19.04 1.34 2.96
C ILE A 363 -18.40 1.61 4.33
N GLU A 364 -17.07 1.72 4.40
CA GLU A 364 -16.36 1.98 5.66
C GLU A 364 -16.75 3.31 6.27
N ARG A 365 -16.81 4.37 5.45
CA ARG A 365 -17.19 5.72 5.87
C ARG A 365 -18.55 5.72 6.54
N ASP A 366 -19.52 5.05 5.93
CA ASP A 366 -20.88 5.02 6.46
C ASP A 366 -21.00 4.06 7.66
N LEU A 367 -20.23 2.96 7.69
CA LEU A 367 -20.19 2.01 8.80
C LEU A 367 -19.58 2.62 10.06
N MET A 368 -18.39 3.22 9.95
CA MET A 368 -17.68 3.81 11.10
C MET A 368 -18.40 5.05 11.65
N ASN A 369 -19.12 5.78 10.80
CA ASN A 369 -19.97 6.89 11.23
C ASN A 369 -21.37 6.44 11.71
N GLY A 370 -21.64 5.14 11.79
CA GLY A 370 -22.89 4.60 12.33
C GLY A 370 -24.14 4.82 11.45
N LYS A 371 -23.95 5.10 10.15
CA LYS A 371 -25.06 5.30 9.20
C LYS A 371 -25.63 4.00 8.64
N ILE A 372 -24.82 2.95 8.63
CA ILE A 372 -25.20 1.59 8.21
C ILE A 372 -24.76 0.56 9.25
N SER A 373 -25.36 -0.62 9.21
CA SER A 373 -24.93 -1.80 9.97
C SER A 373 -24.02 -2.69 9.14
N PHE A 374 -23.21 -3.52 9.80
CA PHE A 374 -22.45 -4.57 9.12
C PHE A 374 -23.36 -5.53 8.32
N ASN A 375 -24.63 -5.70 8.72
CA ASN A 375 -25.59 -6.53 8.00
C ASN A 375 -25.99 -5.96 6.62
N ASP A 376 -25.82 -4.66 6.40
CA ASP A 376 -26.16 -3.99 5.14
C ASP A 376 -25.06 -4.16 4.07
N ILE A 377 -23.86 -4.58 4.48
CA ILE A 377 -22.68 -4.67 3.62
C ILE A 377 -22.91 -5.49 2.35
N PRO A 378 -23.50 -6.71 2.37
CA PRO A 378 -23.60 -7.50 1.15
C PRO A 378 -24.48 -6.87 0.07
N GLU A 379 -25.58 -6.22 0.46
CA GLU A 379 -26.49 -5.54 -0.48
C GLU A 379 -25.82 -4.28 -1.04
N LEU A 380 -25.19 -3.47 -0.18
CA LEU A 380 -24.46 -2.27 -0.61
C LEU A 380 -23.27 -2.62 -1.51
N TRP A 381 -22.59 -3.71 -1.22
CA TRP A 381 -21.50 -4.22 -2.04
C TRP A 381 -21.99 -4.60 -3.44
N ASP A 382 -23.08 -5.38 -3.54
CA ASP A 382 -23.68 -5.77 -4.82
C ASP A 382 -24.14 -4.56 -5.62
N GLN A 383 -24.82 -3.61 -4.97
CA GLN A 383 -25.25 -2.37 -5.62
C GLN A 383 -24.08 -1.59 -6.22
N LYS A 384 -23.00 -1.40 -5.44
CA LYS A 384 -21.82 -0.63 -5.89
C LYS A 384 -21.02 -1.37 -6.95
N MET A 385 -20.84 -2.69 -6.84
CA MET A 385 -20.21 -3.51 -7.88
C MET A 385 -20.98 -3.43 -9.20
N GLN A 386 -22.32 -3.48 -9.16
CA GLN A 386 -23.14 -3.30 -10.37
C GLN A 386 -23.00 -1.89 -10.95
N GLN A 387 -23.05 -0.86 -10.10
CA GLN A 387 -22.96 0.54 -10.52
C GLN A 387 -21.61 0.87 -11.18
N TYR A 388 -20.49 0.41 -10.60
CA TYR A 388 -19.17 0.82 -11.05
C TYR A 388 -18.53 -0.14 -12.06
N LEU A 389 -18.82 -1.44 -11.96
CA LEU A 389 -18.16 -2.48 -12.75
C LEU A 389 -19.15 -3.32 -13.58
N GLY A 390 -20.46 -3.14 -13.41
CA GLY A 390 -21.47 -3.92 -14.12
C GLY A 390 -21.57 -5.38 -13.66
N LEU A 391 -21.07 -5.70 -12.47
CA LEU A 391 -21.00 -7.06 -11.93
C LEU A 391 -21.90 -7.22 -10.70
N SER A 392 -22.73 -8.26 -10.67
CA SER A 392 -23.50 -8.62 -9.47
C SER A 392 -22.74 -9.64 -8.62
N THR A 393 -22.69 -9.38 -7.31
CA THR A 393 -22.16 -10.28 -6.26
C THR A 393 -23.27 -10.92 -5.44
N LYS A 394 -24.54 -10.81 -5.85
CA LYS A 394 -25.68 -11.36 -5.11
C LYS A 394 -25.52 -12.86 -4.84
N GLY A 395 -25.43 -13.23 -3.57
CA GLY A 395 -25.21 -14.61 -3.13
C GLY A 395 -23.76 -15.12 -3.27
N ASN A 396 -22.84 -14.31 -3.80
CA ASN A 396 -21.40 -14.60 -3.86
C ASN A 396 -20.64 -13.67 -2.89
N TYR A 397 -20.59 -14.04 -1.62
CA TYR A 397 -19.85 -13.33 -0.58
C TYR A 397 -18.35 -13.62 -0.63
N LYS A 398 -17.97 -14.86 -1.01
CA LYS A 398 -16.58 -15.30 -1.15
C LYS A 398 -15.74 -14.36 -2.02
N ASP A 399 -16.27 -14.02 -3.21
CA ASP A 399 -15.65 -13.09 -4.16
C ASP A 399 -16.34 -11.72 -4.14
N GLY A 400 -17.28 -11.51 -3.20
CA GLY A 400 -17.93 -10.25 -2.88
C GLY A 400 -17.29 -9.62 -1.64
N CYS A 401 -18.12 -9.30 -0.65
CA CYS A 401 -17.70 -8.57 0.56
C CYS A 401 -16.70 -9.29 1.48
N MET A 402 -16.51 -10.61 1.34
CA MET A 402 -15.53 -11.36 2.13
C MET A 402 -14.18 -11.53 1.42
N GLN A 403 -13.98 -10.94 0.24
CA GLN A 403 -12.78 -11.21 -0.57
C GLN A 403 -11.47 -10.72 0.09
N ASP A 404 -11.55 -9.68 0.93
CA ASP A 404 -10.40 -9.03 1.57
C ASP A 404 -10.32 -9.31 3.07
N ILE A 405 -9.10 -9.45 3.56
CA ILE A 405 -8.80 -9.73 4.98
C ILE A 405 -8.91 -8.49 5.89
N HIS A 406 -8.76 -7.28 5.35
CA HIS A 406 -8.57 -6.02 6.08
C HIS A 406 -9.64 -5.71 7.15
N TRP A 407 -10.89 -6.11 6.93
CA TRP A 407 -11.94 -5.86 7.92
C TRP A 407 -11.93 -6.86 9.07
N THR A 408 -11.25 -8.00 8.93
CA THR A 408 -11.22 -9.05 9.95
C THR A 408 -10.49 -8.62 11.21
N ASP A 409 -9.52 -7.70 11.11
CA ASP A 409 -8.77 -7.14 12.24
C ASP A 409 -9.08 -5.65 12.51
N GLY A 410 -10.03 -5.08 11.78
CA GLY A 410 -10.52 -3.71 11.97
C GLY A 410 -9.65 -2.64 11.30
N ALA A 411 -8.95 -2.96 10.21
CA ALA A 411 -8.18 -1.99 9.41
C ALA A 411 -9.08 -1.07 8.55
N PHE A 412 -10.01 -0.35 9.20
CA PHE A 412 -10.88 0.64 8.56
C PHE A 412 -10.14 1.95 8.29
N GLY A 413 -10.39 2.58 7.13
CA GLY A 413 -9.67 3.79 6.70
C GLY A 413 -8.39 3.50 5.91
N TYR A 414 -8.03 2.22 5.73
CA TYR A 414 -6.82 1.81 5.02
C TYR A 414 -7.01 1.86 3.49
N PHE A 415 -8.11 1.30 2.97
CA PHE A 415 -8.31 1.14 1.52
C PHE A 415 -8.15 2.42 0.68
N PRO A 416 -8.59 3.62 1.10
CA PRO A 416 -8.44 4.83 0.30
C PRO A 416 -7.00 5.11 -0.13
N SER A 417 -6.01 4.70 0.68
CA SER A 417 -4.59 4.88 0.39
C SER A 417 -4.17 4.29 -0.97
N TYR A 418 -4.80 3.18 -1.40
CA TYR A 418 -4.45 2.54 -2.66
C TYR A 418 -4.74 3.42 -3.89
N THR A 419 -5.95 3.97 -3.99
CA THR A 419 -6.32 4.86 -5.11
C THR A 419 -5.64 6.23 -4.99
N LEU A 420 -5.43 6.72 -3.77
CA LEU A 420 -4.60 7.92 -3.57
C LEU A 420 -3.18 7.71 -4.11
N GLY A 421 -2.58 6.54 -3.87
CA GLY A 421 -1.29 6.14 -4.43
C GLY A 421 -1.27 6.24 -5.96
N ALA A 422 -2.28 5.71 -6.64
CA ALA A 422 -2.40 5.79 -8.09
C ALA A 422 -2.45 7.24 -8.59
N MET A 423 -3.22 8.10 -7.91
CA MET A 423 -3.32 9.51 -8.25
C MET A 423 -2.01 10.27 -8.05
N TYR A 424 -1.37 10.08 -6.88
CA TYR A 424 -0.06 10.67 -6.58
C TYR A 424 0.99 10.23 -7.61
N ALA A 425 1.04 8.93 -7.96
CA ALA A 425 1.99 8.40 -8.93
C ALA A 425 1.85 9.08 -10.30
N ALA A 426 0.62 9.23 -10.81
CA ALA A 426 0.36 9.92 -12.07
C ALA A 426 0.71 11.41 -12.00
N GLN A 427 0.43 12.08 -10.88
CA GLN A 427 0.78 13.48 -10.67
C GLN A 427 2.30 13.69 -10.57
N PHE A 428 3.02 12.79 -9.90
CA PHE A 428 4.49 12.79 -9.85
C PHE A 428 5.10 12.57 -11.23
N MET A 429 4.59 11.63 -12.01
CA MET A 429 5.05 11.41 -13.38
C MET A 429 4.82 12.64 -14.26
N ALA A 430 3.65 13.28 -14.15
CA ALA A 430 3.32 14.49 -14.90
C ALA A 430 4.23 15.67 -14.54
N ALA A 431 4.53 15.88 -13.25
CA ALA A 431 5.47 16.90 -12.80
C ALA A 431 6.91 16.60 -13.23
N MET A 432 7.35 15.34 -13.08
CA MET A 432 8.69 14.89 -13.46
C MET A 432 8.98 15.14 -14.94
N LYS A 433 8.03 14.85 -15.84
CA LYS A 433 8.16 15.08 -17.29
C LYS A 433 8.41 16.54 -17.68
N GLN A 434 8.19 17.51 -16.78
CA GLN A 434 8.50 18.92 -17.03
C GLN A 434 9.99 19.24 -16.86
N THR A 435 10.74 18.40 -16.15
CA THR A 435 12.15 18.66 -15.78
C THR A 435 13.10 17.53 -16.15
N VAL A 436 12.57 16.32 -16.38
CA VAL A 436 13.32 15.11 -16.74
C VAL A 436 12.82 14.60 -18.10
N ASN A 437 13.76 14.28 -19.00
CA ASN A 437 13.42 13.55 -20.22
C ASN A 437 13.23 12.06 -19.91
N VAL A 438 12.05 11.73 -19.41
CA VAL A 438 11.70 10.37 -18.95
C VAL A 438 11.83 9.34 -20.07
N ASP A 439 11.39 9.68 -21.28
CA ASP A 439 11.41 8.75 -22.42
C ASP A 439 12.84 8.33 -22.79
N ASP A 440 13.79 9.27 -22.80
CA ASP A 440 15.19 8.96 -23.10
C ASP A 440 15.85 8.19 -21.96
N ALA A 441 15.55 8.51 -20.69
CA ALA A 441 16.03 7.76 -19.54
C ALA A 441 15.56 6.29 -19.62
N VAL A 442 14.27 6.07 -19.85
CA VAL A 442 13.71 4.72 -20.01
C VAL A 442 14.31 4.01 -21.22
N LYS A 443 14.38 4.64 -22.40
CA LYS A 443 14.94 4.01 -23.62
C LYS A 443 16.41 3.61 -23.46
N SER A 444 17.21 4.44 -22.80
CA SER A 444 18.64 4.15 -22.59
C SER A 444 18.89 3.04 -21.56
N GLY A 445 17.93 2.77 -20.67
CA GLY A 445 18.08 1.88 -19.53
C GLY A 445 18.77 2.54 -18.32
N ASP A 446 19.26 3.78 -18.45
CA ASP A 446 19.75 4.56 -17.32
C ASP A 446 18.59 5.33 -16.66
N LEU A 447 18.00 4.70 -15.63
CA LEU A 447 16.88 5.27 -14.87
C LEU A 447 17.33 6.24 -13.78
N THR A 448 18.63 6.54 -13.67
CA THR A 448 19.18 7.45 -12.64
C THR A 448 18.48 8.82 -12.62
N PRO A 449 18.16 9.47 -13.76
CA PRO A 449 17.47 10.77 -13.74
C PRO A 449 16.08 10.71 -13.07
N ILE A 450 15.34 9.63 -13.28
CA ILE A 450 14.01 9.42 -12.69
C ILE A 450 14.12 9.25 -11.18
N PHE A 451 15.03 8.38 -10.73
CA PHE A 451 15.21 8.10 -9.31
C PHE A 451 15.85 9.27 -8.55
N THR A 452 16.68 10.07 -9.22
CA THR A 452 17.18 11.34 -8.65
C THR A 452 16.03 12.29 -8.36
N TRP A 453 15.10 12.45 -9.32
CA TRP A 453 13.93 13.30 -9.12
C TRP A 453 13.06 12.80 -7.96
N LEU A 454 12.76 11.50 -7.89
CA LEU A 454 11.97 10.94 -6.78
C LEU A 454 12.69 11.11 -5.43
N SER A 455 14.01 10.90 -5.39
CA SER A 455 14.80 11.12 -4.18
C SER A 455 14.74 12.56 -3.69
N GLU A 456 14.98 13.52 -4.57
CA GLU A 456 15.04 14.94 -4.25
C GLU A 456 13.67 15.52 -3.84
N ASN A 457 12.60 15.06 -4.48
CA ASN A 457 11.27 15.65 -4.34
C ASN A 457 10.39 14.90 -3.34
N ILE A 458 10.57 13.57 -3.20
CA ILE A 458 9.72 12.71 -2.37
C ILE A 458 10.54 12.02 -1.28
N TRP A 459 11.48 11.13 -1.64
CA TRP A 459 12.05 10.18 -0.68
C TRP A 459 12.83 10.85 0.45
N SER A 460 13.68 11.82 0.11
CA SER A 460 14.50 12.56 1.08
C SER A 460 13.68 13.41 2.07
N LYS A 461 12.39 13.64 1.78
CA LYS A 461 11.51 14.44 2.65
C LYS A 461 10.92 13.60 3.78
N ALA A 462 10.81 12.29 3.59
CA ALA A 462 10.23 11.37 4.57
C ALA A 462 8.95 11.96 5.19
N SER A 463 8.90 12.11 6.52
CA SER A 463 7.78 12.72 7.24
C SER A 463 8.09 14.14 7.77
N LEU A 464 8.99 14.88 7.11
CA LEU A 464 9.34 16.26 7.49
C LEU A 464 8.30 17.31 7.09
N LEU A 465 7.44 16.98 6.12
CA LEU A 465 6.39 17.84 5.60
C LEU A 465 5.03 17.18 5.83
N SER A 466 3.95 17.96 5.89
CA SER A 466 2.61 17.37 5.71
C SER A 466 2.46 16.81 4.29
N THR A 467 1.52 15.88 4.10
CA THR A 467 1.28 15.27 2.77
C THR A 467 0.96 16.31 1.70
N ASP A 468 0.13 17.31 2.03
CA ASP A 468 -0.24 18.39 1.10
C ASP A 468 0.96 19.29 0.76
N GLU A 469 1.80 19.64 1.74
CA GLU A 469 3.03 20.40 1.51
C GLU A 469 4.04 19.62 0.67
N LEU A 470 4.21 18.32 0.92
CA LEU A 470 5.09 17.44 0.15
C LEU A 470 4.68 17.44 -1.32
N VAL A 471 3.40 17.18 -1.60
CA VAL A 471 2.87 17.08 -2.96
C VAL A 471 2.92 18.44 -3.67
N LYS A 472 2.56 19.54 -2.99
CA LYS A 472 2.67 20.90 -3.54
C LYS A 472 4.10 21.29 -3.85
N GLN A 473 5.06 20.97 -2.98
CA GLN A 473 6.46 21.28 -3.24
C GLN A 473 7.01 20.46 -4.42
N ALA A 474 6.66 19.18 -4.51
CA ALA A 474 7.13 18.29 -5.58
C ALA A 474 6.49 18.60 -6.95
N THR A 475 5.22 19.04 -6.98
CA THR A 475 4.43 19.06 -8.21
C THR A 475 3.85 20.43 -8.57
N GLY A 476 3.90 21.40 -7.66
CA GLY A 476 3.33 22.73 -7.84
C GLY A 476 1.82 22.84 -7.58
N ASP A 477 1.12 21.74 -7.30
CA ASP A 477 -0.33 21.70 -7.03
C ASP A 477 -0.65 20.76 -5.87
N ALA A 478 -1.83 20.91 -5.27
CA ALA A 478 -2.39 19.90 -4.37
C ALA A 478 -2.70 18.60 -5.15
N LEU A 479 -3.09 17.53 -4.45
CA LEU A 479 -3.54 16.31 -5.12
C LEU A 479 -4.70 16.59 -6.09
N ASN A 480 -4.54 16.17 -7.35
CA ASN A 480 -5.46 16.48 -8.42
C ASN A 480 -5.72 15.27 -9.33
N ALA A 481 -6.93 14.73 -9.28
CA ALA A 481 -7.33 13.52 -10.00
C ALA A 481 -7.21 13.63 -11.54
N LYS A 482 -7.14 14.84 -12.10
CA LYS A 482 -7.00 15.07 -13.55
C LYS A 482 -5.72 14.50 -14.13
N PHE A 483 -4.63 14.45 -13.36
CA PHE A 483 -3.39 13.82 -13.82
C PHE A 483 -3.57 12.32 -14.04
N PHE A 484 -4.33 11.67 -13.14
CA PHE A 484 -4.65 10.25 -13.26
C PHE A 484 -5.62 9.98 -14.43
N GLU A 485 -6.66 10.81 -14.60
CA GLU A 485 -7.53 10.71 -15.78
C GLU A 485 -6.75 10.83 -17.09
N ALA A 486 -5.90 11.87 -17.20
CA ALA A 486 -5.10 12.10 -18.40
C ALA A 486 -4.15 10.93 -18.70
N HIS A 487 -3.53 10.37 -17.65
CA HIS A 487 -2.69 9.18 -17.75
C HIS A 487 -3.47 7.97 -18.29
N LEU A 488 -4.61 7.63 -17.69
CA LEU A 488 -5.43 6.50 -18.10
C LEU A 488 -5.93 6.67 -19.54
N ARG A 489 -6.42 7.86 -19.90
CA ARG A 489 -6.84 8.12 -21.28
C ARG A 489 -5.68 7.96 -22.26
N SER A 490 -4.52 8.54 -21.97
CA SER A 490 -3.35 8.45 -22.84
C SER A 490 -2.81 7.03 -23.02
N ARG A 491 -2.97 6.16 -22.01
CA ARG A 491 -2.50 4.77 -22.07
C ARG A 491 -3.47 3.88 -22.83
N TYR A 492 -4.76 4.02 -22.56
CA TYR A 492 -5.75 3.03 -22.97
C TYR A 492 -6.52 3.41 -24.24
N LEU A 493 -6.62 4.70 -24.60
CA LEU A 493 -7.28 5.20 -25.81
C LEU A 493 -6.29 5.82 -26.76
#